data_AF-E0J7Q2-F1
#
_entry.id   AF-E0J7Q2-F1
#
_cell.length_a   1.000
_cell.length_b   1.000
_cell.length_c   1.000
_cell.angle_alpha   90.00
_cell.angle_beta   90.00
_cell.angle_gamma   90.00
#
_symmetry.space_group_name_H-M   'P 1'
#
loop_
_entity.id
_entity.type
_entity.pdbx_description
1 polymer ?
#
loop_
_entity_poly.entity_id
_entity_poly.type
_entity_poly.pdbx_seq_one_letter_code
_entity_poly.pdbx_strand_id
1 'polypeptide(L)'
;MGEDYIICQIYKESRFKQFAGKNKHNAKGLMQMQRNAVRQVFKYRQQKIKGRMTTDKETNEAFANADTFYKSDKIFDEKENIKIGTEYLQYWIDKEATIEEAYRAYRGTDEAYYSVIKPCAEKLAKDPDNIQILMEGIGR
;
A
#
# COMPACT_ATOMS: atom_id res chain seq x y z
N MET A 1 12.85 -3.58 7.01
CA MET A 1 12.06 -2.33 6.99
C MET A 1 11.24 -2.30 8.27
N GLY A 2 11.24 -1.19 9.01
CA GLY A 2 10.49 -1.03 10.25
C GLY A 2 9.06 -0.52 10.02
N GLU A 3 8.23 -0.54 11.08
CA GLU A 3 6.84 -0.07 11.05
C GLU A 3 6.73 1.42 10.69
N ASP A 4 7.76 2.21 11.02
CA ASP A 4 7.85 3.66 10.72
C ASP A 4 7.67 3.99 9.25
N TYR A 5 8.14 3.11 8.36
CA TYR A 5 7.97 3.27 6.91
C TYR A 5 6.49 3.18 6.51
N ILE A 6 5.74 2.26 7.13
CA ILE A 6 4.31 2.11 6.87
C ILE A 6 3.54 3.29 7.47
N ILE A 7 3.92 3.76 8.66
CA ILE A 7 3.31 4.94 9.29
C ILE A 7 3.50 6.20 8.42
N CYS A 8 4.73 6.49 8.00
CA CYS A 8 5.03 7.59 7.08
C CYS A 8 4.27 7.42 5.75
N GLN A 9 4.18 6.20 5.21
CA GLN A 9 3.42 5.93 4.00
C GLN A 9 1.93 6.23 4.14
N ILE A 10 1.28 5.76 5.20
CA ILE A 10 -0.14 6.04 5.48
C ILE A 10 -0.36 7.55 5.60
N TYR A 11 0.55 8.27 6.26
CA TYR A 11 0.45 9.72 6.38
C TYR A 11 0.58 10.42 5.02
N LYS A 12 1.52 10.00 4.15
CA LYS A 12 1.66 10.52 2.79
C LYS A 12 0.40 10.31 1.96
N GLU A 13 -0.20 9.13 2.09
CA GLU A 13 -1.34 8.71 1.28
C GLU A 13 -2.67 9.33 1.71
N SER A 14 -2.95 9.35 3.02
CA SER A 14 -4.28 9.71 3.52
C SER A 14 -4.26 10.72 4.66
N ARG A 15 -3.10 11.03 5.22
CA ARG A 15 -2.97 11.76 6.51
C ARG A 15 -3.81 11.10 7.60
N PHE A 16 -3.76 9.76 7.67
CA PHE A 16 -4.56 8.91 8.56
C PHE A 16 -6.08 9.04 8.43
N LYS A 17 -6.58 9.55 7.29
CA LYS A 17 -8.02 9.62 7.05
C LYS A 17 -8.54 8.28 6.57
N GLN A 18 -9.16 7.52 7.46
CA GLN A 18 -9.76 6.21 7.17
C GLN A 18 -10.59 6.18 5.88
N PHE A 19 -11.43 7.21 5.65
CA PHE A 19 -12.31 7.28 4.47
C PHE A 19 -11.73 8.10 3.30
N ALA A 20 -10.40 8.29 3.25
CA ALA A 20 -9.75 9.01 2.17
C ALA A 20 -10.13 8.43 0.78
N GLY A 21 -10.48 9.33 -0.14
CA GLY A 21 -10.91 8.98 -1.50
C GLY A 21 -12.35 8.53 -1.67
N LYS A 22 -13.10 8.28 -0.58
CA LYS A 22 -14.53 7.93 -0.67
C LYS A 22 -15.28 8.99 -1.48
N ASN A 23 -15.95 8.56 -2.55
CA ASN A 23 -16.71 9.39 -3.50
C ASN A 23 -15.90 10.49 -4.21
N LYS A 24 -14.56 10.45 -4.18
CA LYS A 24 -13.70 11.47 -4.82
C LYS A 24 -12.84 10.90 -5.94
N HIS A 25 -12.20 9.76 -5.72
CA HIS A 25 -11.30 9.12 -6.70
C HIS A 25 -11.21 7.61 -6.47
N ASN A 26 -10.47 6.92 -7.35
CA ASN A 26 -10.34 5.46 -7.35
C ASN A 26 -9.33 4.89 -6.34
N ALA A 27 -8.58 5.72 -5.63
CA ALA A 27 -7.74 5.30 -4.51
C ALA A 27 -8.55 5.38 -3.21
N LYS A 28 -8.49 4.34 -2.36
CA LYS A 28 -9.37 4.21 -1.18
C LYS A 28 -8.60 3.87 0.10
N GLY A 29 -8.98 4.54 1.19
CA GLY A 29 -8.56 4.22 2.55
C GLY A 29 -7.19 4.77 2.94
N LEU A 30 -6.67 4.28 4.07
CA LEU A 30 -5.41 4.71 4.68
C LEU A 30 -4.20 4.63 3.75
N MET A 31 -4.11 3.53 3.00
CA MET A 31 -3.03 3.21 2.05
C MET A 31 -3.39 3.57 0.59
N GLN A 32 -4.52 4.26 0.36
CA GLN A 32 -4.95 4.73 -0.97
C GLN A 32 -5.00 3.63 -2.04
N MET A 33 -5.56 2.48 -1.66
CA MET A 33 -5.60 1.29 -2.49
C MET A 33 -6.45 1.46 -3.74
N GLN A 34 -5.87 1.15 -4.89
CA GLN A 34 -6.56 1.12 -6.18
C GLN A 34 -7.02 -0.29 -6.53
N ARG A 35 -8.07 -0.40 -7.36
CA ARG A 35 -8.63 -1.68 -7.81
C ARG A 35 -7.58 -2.65 -8.39
N ASN A 36 -6.68 -2.16 -9.24
CA ASN A 36 -5.67 -3.02 -9.86
C ASN A 36 -4.62 -3.51 -8.86
N ALA A 37 -4.26 -2.68 -7.87
CA ALA A 37 -3.39 -3.09 -6.77
C ALA A 37 -4.03 -4.21 -5.94
N VAL A 38 -5.31 -4.05 -5.57
CA VAL A 38 -6.09 -5.06 -4.84
C VAL A 38 -6.14 -6.38 -5.62
N ARG A 39 -6.44 -6.31 -6.93
CA ARG A 39 -6.42 -7.46 -7.84
C ARG A 39 -5.07 -8.17 -7.84
N GLN A 40 -3.99 -7.40 -7.91
CA GLN A 40 -2.63 -7.92 -7.91
C GLN A 40 -2.32 -8.66 -6.60
N VAL A 41 -2.74 -8.14 -5.45
CA VAL A 41 -2.58 -8.83 -4.16
C VAL A 41 -3.34 -10.15 -4.10
N PHE A 42 -4.58 -10.20 -4.57
CA PHE A 42 -5.36 -11.44 -4.57
C PHE A 42 -4.73 -12.50 -5.49
N LYS A 43 -4.25 -12.10 -6.67
CA LYS A 43 -3.47 -13.00 -7.55
C LYS A 43 -2.18 -13.45 -6.86
N TYR A 44 -1.48 -12.55 -6.19
CA TYR A 44 -0.22 -12.83 -5.52
C TYR A 44 -0.36 -13.85 -4.38
N ARG A 45 -1.41 -13.71 -3.56
CA ARG A 45 -1.76 -14.69 -2.52
C ARG A 45 -1.92 -16.10 -3.10
N GLN A 46 -2.62 -16.23 -4.24
CA GLN A 46 -2.82 -17.52 -4.91
C GLN A 46 -1.50 -18.10 -5.43
N GLN A 47 -0.61 -17.28 -5.99
CA GLN A 47 0.71 -17.71 -6.43
C GLN A 47 1.56 -18.23 -5.27
N LYS A 48 1.59 -17.52 -4.14
CA LYS A 48 2.32 -17.95 -2.93
C LYS A 48 1.81 -19.27 -2.37
N ILE A 49 0.48 -19.45 -2.29
CA ILE A 49 -0.14 -20.70 -1.81
C ILE A 49 0.24 -21.90 -2.69
N LYS A 50 0.28 -21.70 -4.02
CA LYS A 50 0.51 -22.78 -4.98
C LYS A 50 1.97 -23.06 -5.29
N GLY A 51 2.87 -22.11 -4.99
CA GLY A 51 4.28 -22.19 -5.40
C GLY A 51 4.50 -22.15 -6.92
N ARG A 52 3.49 -21.75 -7.70
CA ARG A 52 3.55 -21.64 -9.16
C ARG A 52 2.74 -20.46 -9.67
N MET A 53 2.95 -20.13 -10.95
CA MET A 53 2.12 -19.17 -11.66
C MET A 53 0.65 -19.63 -11.70
N THR A 54 -0.26 -18.67 -11.58
CA THR A 54 -1.71 -18.89 -11.68
C THR A 54 -2.11 -19.10 -13.14
N THR A 55 -3.10 -19.95 -13.38
CA THR A 55 -3.78 -20.06 -14.68
C THR A 55 -4.70 -18.86 -14.91
N ASP A 56 -5.22 -18.70 -16.14
CA ASP A 56 -6.17 -17.63 -16.45
C ASP A 56 -7.45 -17.76 -15.64
N LYS A 57 -7.97 -18.98 -15.48
CA LYS A 57 -9.15 -19.25 -14.64
C LYS A 57 -8.92 -18.81 -13.19
N GLU A 58 -7.79 -19.21 -12.60
CA GLU A 58 -7.42 -18.86 -11.23
C GLU A 58 -7.23 -17.34 -11.07
N THR A 59 -6.65 -16.69 -12.08
CA THR A 59 -6.46 -15.23 -12.10
C THR A 59 -7.80 -14.51 -12.16
N ASN A 60 -8.73 -14.96 -13.01
CA ASN A 60 -10.06 -14.37 -13.12
C ASN A 60 -10.88 -14.52 -11.84
N GLU A 61 -10.82 -15.69 -11.19
CA GLU A 61 -11.45 -15.92 -9.88
C GLU A 61 -10.86 -15.01 -8.80
N ALA A 62 -9.52 -14.88 -8.74
CA ALA A 62 -8.86 -13.96 -7.82
C ALA A 62 -9.27 -12.50 -8.05
N PHE A 63 -9.40 -12.09 -9.31
CA PHE A 63 -9.82 -10.73 -9.67
C PHE A 63 -11.29 -10.46 -9.35
N ALA A 64 -12.17 -11.45 -9.50
CA ALA A 64 -13.57 -11.32 -9.09
C ALA A 64 -13.69 -11.11 -7.58
N ASN A 65 -12.93 -11.88 -6.79
CA ASN A 65 -12.89 -11.74 -5.32
C ASN A 65 -12.30 -10.38 -4.89
N ALA A 66 -11.23 -9.94 -5.53
CA ALA A 66 -10.63 -8.62 -5.32
C ALA A 66 -11.62 -7.49 -5.62
N ASP A 67 -12.37 -7.59 -6.72
CA ASP A 67 -13.37 -6.59 -7.09
C ASP A 67 -14.52 -6.51 -6.09
N THR A 68 -14.97 -7.66 -5.58
CA THR A 68 -15.98 -7.73 -4.51
C THR A 68 -15.47 -7.06 -3.24
N PHE A 69 -14.24 -7.35 -2.82
CA PHE A 69 -13.61 -6.70 -1.67
C PHE A 69 -13.50 -5.17 -1.86
N TYR A 70 -12.98 -4.72 -3.01
CA TYR A 70 -12.75 -3.30 -3.32
C TYR A 70 -14.04 -2.47 -3.39
N LYS A 71 -15.16 -3.10 -3.75
CA LYS A 71 -16.49 -2.48 -3.78
C LYS A 71 -17.17 -2.43 -2.40
N SER A 72 -16.78 -3.31 -1.48
CA SER A 72 -17.34 -3.37 -0.14
C SER A 72 -16.79 -2.28 0.79
N ASP A 73 -17.48 -2.00 1.90
CA ASP A 73 -16.98 -1.07 2.92
C ASP A 73 -15.71 -1.56 3.63
N LYS A 74 -15.38 -2.86 3.52
CA LYS A 74 -14.14 -3.43 4.07
C LYS A 74 -12.88 -2.76 3.52
N ILE A 75 -12.94 -2.17 2.32
CA ILE A 75 -11.81 -1.40 1.77
C ILE A 75 -11.46 -0.17 2.62
N PHE A 76 -12.37 0.32 3.46
CA PHE A 76 -12.16 1.43 4.39
C PHE A 76 -11.97 0.97 5.83
N ASP A 77 -12.08 -0.33 6.14
CA ASP A 77 -11.66 -0.85 7.44
C ASP A 77 -10.14 -0.66 7.58
N GLU A 78 -9.69 -0.10 8.71
CA GLU A 78 -8.30 0.29 8.88
C GLU A 78 -7.36 -0.91 8.78
N LYS A 79 -7.72 -2.00 9.47
CA LYS A 79 -6.91 -3.23 9.50
C LYS A 79 -6.85 -3.89 8.11
N GLU A 80 -7.98 -4.01 7.44
CA GLU A 80 -8.03 -4.60 6.10
C GLU A 80 -7.30 -3.74 5.06
N ASN A 81 -7.43 -2.41 5.14
CA ASN A 81 -6.77 -1.49 4.21
C ASN A 81 -5.25 -1.44 4.41
N ILE A 82 -4.78 -1.38 5.66
CA ILE A 82 -3.36 -1.48 5.98
C ILE A 82 -2.81 -2.83 5.52
N LYS A 83 -3.49 -3.94 5.86
CA LYS A 83 -3.06 -5.29 5.46
C LYS A 83 -2.92 -5.44 3.95
N ILE A 84 -3.92 -5.02 3.19
CA ILE A 84 -3.85 -5.19 1.73
C ILE A 84 -2.83 -4.24 1.09
N GLY A 85 -2.61 -3.05 1.67
CA GLY A 85 -1.55 -2.13 1.23
C GLY A 85 -0.16 -2.65 1.51
N THR A 86 0.10 -3.18 2.71
CA THR A 86 1.40 -3.75 3.05
C THR A 86 1.70 -5.02 2.23
N GLU A 87 0.70 -5.85 1.95
CA GLU A 87 0.87 -6.99 1.04
C GLU A 87 1.14 -6.56 -0.41
N TYR A 88 0.55 -5.44 -0.86
CA TYR A 88 0.86 -4.89 -2.19
C TYR A 88 2.30 -4.35 -2.26
N LEU A 89 2.77 -3.70 -1.20
CA LEU A 89 4.18 -3.30 -1.11
C LEU A 89 5.11 -4.53 -1.08
N GLN A 90 4.76 -5.57 -0.32
CA GLN A 90 5.54 -6.81 -0.27
C GLN A 90 5.61 -7.50 -1.63
N TYR A 91 4.54 -7.46 -2.43
CA TYR A 91 4.56 -7.96 -3.80
C TYR A 91 5.64 -7.27 -4.65
N TRP A 92 5.83 -5.96 -4.50
CA TRP A 92 6.87 -5.24 -5.21
C TRP A 92 8.26 -5.48 -4.62
N ILE A 93 8.39 -5.56 -3.29
CA ILE A 93 9.65 -5.92 -2.63
C ILE A 93 10.16 -7.29 -3.12
N ASP A 94 9.27 -8.25 -3.33
CA ASP A 94 9.63 -9.59 -3.81
C ASP A 94 9.98 -9.62 -5.31
N LYS A 95 9.76 -8.52 -6.05
CA LYS A 95 9.97 -8.42 -7.50
C LYS A 95 11.10 -7.49 -7.92
N GLU A 96 11.27 -6.39 -7.21
CA GLU A 96 12.24 -5.35 -7.55
C GLU A 96 13.60 -5.62 -6.88
N ALA A 97 14.67 -5.08 -7.44
CA ALA A 97 16.02 -5.29 -6.90
C ALA A 97 16.27 -4.48 -5.62
N THR A 98 15.56 -3.35 -5.46
CA THR A 98 15.73 -2.43 -4.33
C THR A 98 14.40 -2.03 -3.69
N ILE A 99 14.46 -1.63 -2.41
CA ILE A 99 13.28 -1.09 -1.70
C ILE A 99 12.79 0.19 -2.39
N GLU A 100 13.69 1.03 -2.90
CA GLU A 100 13.32 2.26 -3.60
C GLU A 100 12.47 1.96 -4.85
N GLU A 101 12.91 1.00 -5.68
CA GLU A 101 12.16 0.56 -6.85
C GLU A 101 10.82 -0.05 -6.45
N ALA A 102 10.76 -0.79 -5.35
CA ALA A 102 9.50 -1.34 -4.84
C ALA A 102 8.50 -0.24 -4.43
N TYR A 103 8.97 0.82 -3.76
CA TYR A 103 8.14 1.98 -3.42
C TYR A 103 7.72 2.77 -4.67
N ARG A 104 8.61 2.89 -5.66
CA ARG A 104 8.30 3.50 -6.96
C ARG A 104 7.22 2.70 -7.68
N ALA A 105 7.35 1.39 -7.74
CA ALA A 105 6.37 0.50 -8.38
C ALA A 105 5.03 0.46 -7.62
N TYR A 106 5.06 0.54 -6.28
CA TYR A 106 3.85 0.69 -5.45
C TYR A 106 3.06 1.94 -5.88
N ARG A 107 3.73 3.08 -5.98
CA ARG A 107 3.10 4.37 -6.22
C ARG A 107 2.82 4.67 -7.69
N GLY A 108 3.65 4.14 -8.59
CA GLY A 108 3.66 4.40 -10.02
C GLY A 108 4.63 5.51 -10.43
N THR A 109 4.12 6.55 -11.07
CA THR A 109 4.90 7.62 -11.73
C THR A 109 5.49 8.68 -10.77
N ASP A 110 5.47 8.45 -9.47
CA ASP A 110 5.90 9.43 -8.46
C ASP A 110 7.32 9.09 -8.00
N GLU A 111 8.31 9.68 -8.69
CA GLU A 111 9.73 9.47 -8.40
C GLU A 111 10.15 10.01 -7.02
N ALA A 112 9.39 10.96 -6.45
CA ALA A 112 9.69 11.56 -5.15
C ALA A 112 9.08 10.80 -3.96
N TYR A 113 8.32 9.73 -4.22
CA TYR A 113 7.56 9.06 -3.16
C TYR A 113 8.47 8.46 -2.07
N TYR A 114 9.49 7.71 -2.47
CA TYR A 114 10.41 7.08 -1.52
C TYR A 114 11.35 8.11 -0.88
N SER A 115 11.76 9.14 -1.62
CA SER A 115 12.71 10.15 -1.14
C SER A 115 12.17 11.00 0.01
N VAL A 116 10.84 11.08 0.19
CA VAL A 116 10.22 11.71 1.37
C VAL A 116 9.90 10.72 2.48
N ILE A 117 9.51 9.48 2.15
CA ILE A 117 9.16 8.46 3.14
C ILE A 117 10.39 8.00 3.93
N LYS A 118 11.51 7.74 3.25
CA LYS A 118 12.74 7.24 3.89
C LYS A 118 13.24 8.17 5.01
N PRO A 119 13.53 9.47 4.76
CA PRO A 119 14.02 10.36 5.82
C PRO A 119 12.97 10.61 6.90
N CYS A 120 11.66 10.59 6.56
CA CYS A 120 10.59 10.63 7.56
C CYS A 120 10.69 9.44 8.52
N ALA A 121 10.78 8.22 7.98
CA ALA A 121 10.82 7.00 8.76
C ALA A 121 12.10 6.91 9.61
N GLU A 122 13.25 7.33 9.07
CA GLU A 122 14.52 7.35 9.80
C GLU A 122 14.52 8.36 10.97
N LYS A 123 13.76 9.45 10.87
CA LYS A 123 13.56 10.40 11.97
C LYS A 123 12.58 9.84 12.99
N LEU A 124 11.45 9.31 12.53
CA LEU A 124 10.41 8.76 13.40
C LEU A 124 10.95 7.58 14.24
N ALA A 125 11.78 6.71 13.66
CA ALA A 125 12.42 5.61 14.37
C ALA A 125 13.32 6.07 15.54
N LYS A 126 13.81 7.32 15.54
CA LYS A 126 14.63 7.90 16.61
C LYS A 126 13.81 8.61 17.68
N ASP A 127 12.59 9.01 17.33
CA ASP A 127 11.70 9.80 18.18
C ASP A 127 10.22 9.46 17.84
N PRO A 128 9.76 8.24 18.21
CA PRO A 128 8.51 7.67 17.70
C PRO A 128 7.25 8.40 18.18
N ASP A 129 7.33 9.13 19.29
CA ASP A 129 6.22 9.89 19.86
C ASP A 129 6.07 11.28 19.21
N ASN A 130 7.03 11.69 18.38
CA ASN A 130 7.06 13.02 17.78
C ASN A 130 6.36 13.06 16.42
N ILE A 131 5.04 13.21 16.47
CA ILE A 131 4.19 13.27 15.27
C ILE A 131 4.49 14.47 14.35
N GLN A 132 5.18 15.50 14.85
CA GLN A 132 5.60 16.66 14.06
C GLN A 132 6.53 16.24 12.90
N ILE A 133 7.29 15.15 13.07
CA ILE A 133 8.14 14.55 12.03
C ILE A 133 7.32 14.21 10.77
N LEU A 134 6.10 13.71 10.95
CA LEU A 134 5.22 13.40 9.82
C LEU A 134 4.78 14.68 9.10
N MET A 135 4.40 15.72 9.85
CA MET A 135 3.92 16.99 9.29
C MET A 135 5.00 17.71 8.48
N GLU A 136 6.24 17.72 8.98
CA GLU A 136 7.37 18.42 8.36
C GLU A 136 8.06 17.58 7.27
N GLY A 137 8.19 16.27 7.48
CA GLY A 137 8.92 15.38 6.58
C GLY A 137 8.15 14.99 5.33
N ILE A 138 6.81 15.04 5.39
CA ILE A 138 5.93 14.63 4.29
C ILE A 138 5.15 15.81 3.69
N GLY A 139 5.13 16.96 4.38
CA GLY A 139 4.33 18.12 4.02
C GLY A 139 4.94 19.09 3.00
N ARG A 140 4.68 18.85 1.71
CA ARG A 140 3.93 19.73 0.79
C ARG A 140 3.58 18.95 -0.47
#